data_AF-A0AAW8LCB6-F1
#
_entry.id   AF-A0AAW8LCB6-F1
#
_cell.length_a   1.000
_cell.length_b   1.000
_cell.length_c   1.000
_cell.angle_alpha   90.00
_cell.angle_beta   90.00
_cell.angle_gamma   90.00
#
_symmetry.space_group_name_H-M   'P 1'
#
loop_
_entity.id
_entity.type
_entity.pdbx_description
1 polymer ?
#
loop_
_entity_poly.entity_id
_entity_poly.type
_entity_poly.pdbx_seq_one_letter_code
_entity_poly.pdbx_strand_id
1 'polypeptide(L)'
;MSYDILIFEPAAVSDEEFPQWWEQVSRWEEPRDYYTTEGSTPAIRSFYRDLVRTFPPFNGPDALSDDEVDARLAQGLPVADYTIGEDLVYVGVSWSAANALVTTVGELAWTHRLAVAYVSDDGAIVRPPEQPVQPASSLRVDYVVRRATR
;
A
#
# COMPACT_ATOMS: atom_id res chain seq x y z
N MET A 1 -1.17 -15.73 -16.37
CA MET A 1 -0.76 -15.72 -14.95
C MET A 1 -0.48 -14.28 -14.56
N SER A 2 -0.90 -13.88 -13.37
CA SER A 2 -0.61 -12.57 -12.76
C SER A 2 0.66 -12.63 -11.92
N TYR A 3 1.20 -11.45 -11.60
CA TYR A 3 2.11 -11.21 -10.49
C TYR A 3 1.39 -10.35 -9.47
N ASP A 4 1.33 -10.81 -8.24
CA ASP A 4 0.44 -10.35 -7.20
C ASP A 4 1.22 -9.90 -5.96
N ILE A 5 0.82 -8.75 -5.41
CA ILE A 5 1.36 -8.19 -4.18
C ILE A 5 0.21 -7.86 -3.24
N LEU A 6 0.38 -8.18 -1.96
CA LEU A 6 -0.48 -7.72 -0.88
C LEU A 6 0.18 -6.57 -0.13
N ILE A 7 -0.55 -5.50 0.10
CA ILE A 7 -0.15 -4.33 0.86
C ILE A 7 -1.12 -4.20 2.03
N PHE A 8 -0.63 -4.04 3.26
CA PHE A 8 -1.50 -4.04 4.44
C PHE A 8 -0.96 -3.15 5.57
N GLU A 9 -1.85 -2.76 6.49
CA GLU A 9 -1.48 -2.06 7.71
C GLU A 9 -0.51 -2.91 8.55
N PRO A 10 0.65 -2.39 8.98
CA PRO A 10 1.65 -3.18 9.69
C PRO A 10 1.14 -3.78 11.02
N ALA A 11 0.07 -3.23 11.58
CA ALA A 11 -0.52 -3.72 12.83
C ALA A 11 -1.57 -4.83 12.62
N ALA A 12 -1.97 -5.13 11.37
CA ALA A 12 -3.03 -6.10 11.09
C ALA A 12 -2.64 -7.54 11.50
N VAL A 13 -1.38 -7.90 11.28
CA VAL A 13 -0.86 -9.25 11.59
C VAL A 13 0.65 -9.22 11.81
N SER A 14 1.16 -10.14 12.64
CA SER A 14 2.60 -10.43 12.75
C SER A 14 3.10 -11.34 11.62
N ASP A 15 4.42 -11.45 11.42
CA ASP A 15 4.96 -12.35 10.39
C ASP A 15 4.69 -13.84 10.68
N GLU A 16 4.64 -14.21 11.96
CA GLU A 16 4.36 -15.58 12.40
C GLU A 16 2.91 -15.99 12.12
N GLU A 17 1.97 -15.06 12.30
CA GLU A 17 0.53 -15.31 12.12
C GLU A 17 0.06 -15.08 10.68
N PHE A 18 0.90 -14.46 9.84
CA PHE A 18 0.55 -14.08 8.47
C PHE A 18 -0.03 -15.23 7.63
N PRO A 19 0.53 -16.47 7.61
CA PRO A 19 -0.01 -17.52 6.76
C PRO A 19 -1.47 -17.88 7.08
N GLN A 20 -1.81 -17.95 8.38
CA GLN A 20 -3.18 -18.25 8.82
C GLN A 20 -4.12 -17.07 8.57
N TRP A 21 -3.66 -15.85 8.83
CA TRP A 21 -4.42 -14.64 8.54
C TRP A 21 -4.73 -14.53 7.06
N TRP A 22 -3.73 -14.75 6.19
CA TRP A 22 -3.88 -14.70 4.74
C TRP A 22 -4.92 -15.71 4.24
N GLU A 23 -4.88 -16.96 4.73
CA GLU A 23 -5.86 -17.99 4.37
C GLU A 23 -7.32 -17.57 4.65
N GLN A 24 -7.52 -16.73 5.67
CA GLN A 24 -8.83 -16.23 6.05
C GLN A 24 -9.21 -14.99 5.23
N VAL A 25 -8.37 -13.96 5.20
CA VAL A 25 -8.72 -12.69 4.57
C VAL A 25 -8.80 -12.81 3.04
N SER A 26 -8.00 -13.69 2.43
CA SER A 26 -8.01 -13.89 0.96
C SER A 26 -9.26 -14.60 0.44
N ARG A 27 -10.23 -14.92 1.31
CA ARG A 27 -11.54 -15.46 0.93
C ARG A 27 -12.51 -14.35 0.53
N TRP A 28 -12.23 -13.12 0.94
CA TRP A 28 -13.03 -11.93 0.61
C TRP A 28 -14.51 -12.08 0.98
N GLU A 29 -14.79 -12.66 2.16
CA GLU A 29 -16.14 -13.01 2.61
C GLU A 29 -16.83 -11.90 3.42
N GLU A 30 -16.14 -10.80 3.72
CA GLU A 30 -16.75 -9.70 4.47
C GLU A 30 -17.85 -9.03 3.64
N PRO A 31 -18.95 -8.56 4.25
CA PRO A 31 -20.03 -7.88 3.55
C PRO A 31 -19.63 -6.44 3.18
N ARG A 32 -18.70 -6.31 2.23
CA ARG A 32 -18.19 -5.03 1.72
C ARG A 32 -17.99 -5.05 0.21
N ASP A 33 -17.87 -3.87 -0.38
CA ASP A 33 -17.41 -3.71 -1.76
C ASP A 33 -15.88 -3.66 -1.76
N TYR A 34 -15.26 -4.71 -2.31
CA TYR A 34 -13.80 -4.82 -2.43
C TYR A 34 -13.22 -4.03 -3.62
N TYR A 35 -14.05 -3.35 -4.40
CA TYR A 35 -13.58 -2.51 -5.51
C TYR A 35 -13.53 -1.02 -5.15
N THR A 36 -13.85 -0.67 -3.91
CA THR A 36 -13.86 0.72 -3.44
C THR A 36 -12.95 0.88 -2.23
N THR A 37 -12.45 2.09 -2.04
CA THR A 37 -11.71 2.45 -0.82
C THR A 37 -12.63 2.88 0.34
N GLU A 38 -13.95 2.68 0.21
CA GLU A 38 -14.90 3.03 1.26
C GLU A 38 -14.66 2.14 2.49
N GLY A 39 -14.65 2.75 3.67
CA GLY A 39 -14.33 2.05 4.91
C GLY A 39 -12.85 1.70 5.10
N SER A 40 -11.97 1.92 4.12
CA SER A 40 -10.53 1.62 4.29
C SER A 40 -9.81 2.62 5.19
N THR A 41 -8.65 2.27 5.75
CA THR A 41 -7.86 3.19 6.56
C THR A 41 -7.33 4.39 5.75
N PRO A 42 -6.97 5.53 6.40
CA PRO A 42 -6.41 6.67 5.68
C PRO A 42 -5.12 6.37 4.89
N ALA A 43 -4.29 5.45 5.38
CA ALA A 43 -3.06 5.04 4.72
C ALA A 43 -3.38 4.21 3.45
N ILE A 44 -4.30 3.24 3.55
CA ILE A 44 -4.77 2.45 2.42
C ILE A 44 -5.38 3.33 1.33
N ARG A 45 -6.27 4.27 1.70
CA ARG A 45 -6.86 5.22 0.73
C ARG A 45 -5.80 6.06 0.03
N SER A 46 -4.78 6.52 0.77
CA SER A 46 -3.71 7.36 0.22
C SER A 46 -2.77 6.59 -0.68
N PHE A 47 -2.41 5.37 -0.28
CA PHE A 47 -1.61 4.45 -1.07
C PHE A 47 -2.30 4.11 -2.39
N TYR A 48 -3.57 3.68 -2.36
CA TYR A 48 -4.33 3.34 -3.56
C TYR A 48 -4.39 4.51 -4.54
N ARG A 49 -4.75 5.71 -4.08
CA ARG A 49 -4.82 6.93 -4.90
C ARG A 49 -3.49 7.24 -5.62
N ASP A 50 -2.37 6.96 -4.98
CA ASP A 50 -1.06 7.21 -5.58
C ASP A 50 -0.63 6.08 -6.53
N LEU A 51 -0.96 4.82 -6.20
CA LEU A 51 -0.63 3.64 -7.01
C LEU A 51 -1.37 3.63 -8.37
N VAL A 52 -2.67 3.99 -8.38
CA VAL A 52 -3.49 3.99 -9.60
C VAL A 52 -3.02 4.97 -10.68
N ARG A 53 -2.17 5.94 -10.31
CA ARG A 53 -1.55 6.87 -11.28
C ARG A 53 -0.58 6.15 -12.22
N THR A 54 0.06 5.09 -11.73
CA THR A 54 1.01 4.28 -12.51
C THR A 54 0.34 3.02 -13.05
N PHE A 55 -0.49 2.38 -12.20
CA PHE A 55 -1.20 1.13 -12.49
C PHE A 55 -2.70 1.37 -12.45
N PRO A 56 -3.30 1.99 -13.49
CA PRO A 56 -4.73 2.26 -13.48
C PRO A 56 -5.54 0.97 -13.35
N PRO A 57 -6.69 1.03 -12.66
CA PRO A 57 -7.50 -0.13 -12.36
C PRO A 57 -8.19 -0.67 -13.62
N PHE A 58 -8.24 -1.99 -13.71
CA PHE A 58 -9.01 -2.75 -14.69
C PHE A 58 -10.44 -3.01 -14.19
N ASN A 59 -10.67 -2.89 -12.89
CA ASN A 59 -11.93 -3.20 -12.22
C ASN A 59 -12.33 -2.12 -11.20
N GLY A 60 -13.61 -2.12 -10.82
CA GLY A 60 -14.16 -1.16 -9.88
C GLY A 60 -14.65 0.16 -10.52
N PRO A 61 -15.06 1.12 -9.69
CA PRO A 61 -15.67 2.37 -10.15
C PRO A 61 -14.68 3.30 -10.86
N ASP A 62 -13.39 3.14 -10.60
CA ASP A 62 -12.32 3.93 -11.21
C ASP A 62 -11.73 3.26 -12.46
N ALA A 63 -12.30 2.11 -12.88
CA ALA A 63 -11.77 1.30 -13.98
C ALA A 63 -11.69 2.08 -15.29
N LEU A 64 -10.62 1.81 -16.05
CA LEU A 64 -10.54 2.19 -17.46
C LEU A 64 -11.65 1.51 -18.26
N SER A 65 -12.12 2.19 -19.30
CA SER A 65 -12.96 1.54 -20.32
C SER A 65 -12.16 0.51 -21.13
N ASP A 66 -12.85 -0.45 -21.76
CA ASP A 66 -12.22 -1.48 -22.59
C ASP A 66 -11.29 -0.88 -23.67
N ASP A 67 -11.73 0.19 -24.34
CA ASP A 67 -10.93 0.89 -25.37
C ASP A 67 -9.65 1.51 -24.78
N GLU A 68 -9.72 2.06 -23.57
CA GLU A 68 -8.57 2.64 -22.87
C GLU A 68 -7.59 1.54 -22.40
N VAL A 69 -8.11 0.39 -21.96
CA VAL A 69 -7.29 -0.78 -21.63
C VAL A 69 -6.55 -1.27 -22.87
N ASP A 70 -7.25 -1.50 -23.98
CA ASP A 70 -6.66 -1.99 -25.23
C ASP A 70 -5.58 -1.04 -25.75
N ALA A 71 -5.86 0.27 -25.75
CA ALA A 71 -4.89 1.28 -26.18
C ALA A 71 -3.63 1.31 -25.29
N ARG A 72 -3.78 1.06 -23.99
CA ARG A 72 -2.67 1.03 -23.02
C ARG A 72 -1.84 -0.24 -23.18
N LEU A 73 -2.50 -1.41 -23.29
CA LEU A 73 -1.84 -2.69 -23.51
C LEU A 73 -1.10 -2.73 -24.85
N ALA A 74 -1.65 -2.14 -25.91
CA ALA A 74 -0.98 -2.02 -27.21
C ALA A 74 0.32 -1.18 -27.15
N GLN A 75 0.44 -0.29 -26.17
CA GLN A 75 1.66 0.48 -25.89
C GLN A 75 2.61 -0.22 -24.91
N GLY A 76 2.27 -1.43 -24.45
CA GLY A 76 3.04 -2.16 -23.44
C GLY A 76 2.96 -1.53 -22.04
N LEU A 77 1.94 -0.70 -21.78
CA LEU A 77 1.74 -0.05 -20.49
C LEU A 77 0.84 -0.93 -19.58
N PRO A 78 1.07 -0.91 -18.26
CA PRO A 78 0.36 -1.80 -17.35
C PRO A 78 -1.06 -1.31 -17.01
N VAL A 79 -1.92 -2.28 -16.72
CA VAL A 79 -3.19 -2.13 -15.98
C VAL A 79 -3.15 -3.11 -14.81
N ALA A 80 -3.95 -2.87 -13.79
CA ALA A 80 -3.95 -3.69 -12.57
C ALA A 80 -5.35 -4.07 -12.12
N ASP A 81 -5.49 -5.30 -11.61
CA ASP A 81 -6.67 -5.76 -10.88
C ASP A 81 -6.48 -5.46 -9.39
N TYR A 82 -7.50 -4.89 -8.75
CA TYR A 82 -7.48 -4.50 -7.35
C TYR A 82 -8.55 -5.22 -6.52
N THR A 83 -8.17 -5.59 -5.30
CA THR A 83 -9.08 -5.97 -4.22
C THR A 83 -8.72 -5.15 -2.99
N ILE A 84 -9.67 -4.41 -2.45
CA ILE A 84 -9.45 -3.36 -1.45
C ILE A 84 -10.26 -3.68 -0.20
N GLY A 85 -9.56 -4.03 0.87
CA GLY A 85 -10.13 -4.30 2.19
C GLY A 85 -10.17 -3.05 3.07
N GLU A 86 -10.43 -3.25 4.37
CA GLU A 86 -10.37 -2.16 5.35
C GLU A 86 -8.91 -1.71 5.53
N ASP A 87 -8.02 -2.65 5.76
CA ASP A 87 -6.62 -2.43 6.13
C ASP A 87 -5.63 -3.03 5.13
N LEU A 88 -6.10 -3.39 3.93
CA LEU A 88 -5.27 -3.99 2.88
C LEU A 88 -5.66 -3.55 1.45
N VAL A 89 -4.70 -3.65 0.54
CA VAL A 89 -4.85 -3.64 -0.91
C VAL A 89 -4.13 -4.85 -1.47
N TYR A 90 -4.83 -5.70 -2.19
CA TYR A 90 -4.25 -6.74 -3.03
C TYR A 90 -4.28 -6.25 -4.48
N VAL A 91 -3.15 -6.35 -5.18
CA VAL A 91 -2.97 -5.86 -6.54
C VAL A 91 -2.31 -6.91 -7.42
N GLY A 92 -2.89 -7.16 -8.59
CA GLY A 92 -2.40 -8.09 -9.60
C GLY A 92 -2.10 -7.40 -10.92
N VAL A 93 -0.94 -7.69 -11.52
CA VAL A 93 -0.54 -7.21 -12.86
C VAL A 93 -0.09 -8.37 -13.74
N SER A 94 0.09 -8.13 -15.05
CA SER A 94 0.78 -9.10 -15.90
C SER A 94 2.26 -9.25 -15.48
N TRP A 95 2.85 -10.43 -15.67
CA TRP A 95 4.28 -10.67 -15.37
C TRP A 95 5.23 -9.67 -16.03
N SER A 96 4.88 -9.16 -17.22
CA SER A 96 5.68 -8.14 -17.91
C SER A 96 5.80 -6.82 -17.13
N ALA A 97 4.86 -6.56 -16.21
CA ALA A 97 4.82 -5.38 -15.36
C ALA A 97 5.31 -5.63 -13.92
N ALA A 98 5.68 -6.87 -13.57
CA ALA A 98 6.04 -7.26 -12.19
C ALA A 98 7.15 -6.38 -11.59
N ASN A 99 8.26 -6.18 -12.32
CA ASN A 99 9.38 -5.36 -11.84
C ASN A 99 8.98 -3.91 -11.57
N ALA A 100 8.11 -3.35 -12.42
CA ALA A 100 7.60 -2.00 -12.23
C ALA A 100 6.71 -1.94 -10.98
N LEU A 101 5.83 -2.94 -10.80
CA LEU A 101 4.95 -3.02 -9.64
C LEU A 101 5.75 -3.13 -8.34
N VAL A 102 6.71 -4.05 -8.26
CA VAL A 102 7.58 -4.23 -7.08
C VAL A 102 8.26 -2.93 -6.69
N THR A 103 8.83 -2.23 -7.67
CA THR A 103 9.55 -0.96 -7.41
C THR A 103 8.59 0.11 -6.88
N THR A 104 7.47 0.35 -7.58
CA THR A 104 6.51 1.39 -7.18
C THR A 104 5.83 1.07 -5.86
N VAL A 105 5.44 -0.18 -5.63
CA VAL A 105 4.82 -0.60 -4.35
C VAL A 105 5.81 -0.43 -3.20
N GLY A 106 7.08 -0.80 -3.37
CA GLY A 106 8.11 -0.60 -2.34
C GLY A 106 8.25 0.87 -1.93
N GLU A 107 8.31 1.79 -2.89
CA GLU A 107 8.42 3.23 -2.64
C GLU A 107 7.16 3.81 -1.97
N LEU A 108 5.97 3.44 -2.46
CA LEU A 108 4.71 3.93 -1.92
C LEU A 108 4.42 3.34 -0.54
N ALA A 109 4.67 2.05 -0.33
CA ALA A 109 4.48 1.41 0.98
C ALA A 109 5.42 2.02 2.03
N TRP A 110 6.66 2.32 1.67
CA TRP A 110 7.56 3.08 2.54
C TRP A 110 6.99 4.45 2.91
N THR A 111 6.49 5.19 1.92
CA THR A 111 5.94 6.54 2.08
C THR A 111 4.69 6.54 2.96
N HIS A 112 3.79 5.58 2.73
CA HIS A 112 2.50 5.46 3.42
C HIS A 112 2.56 4.59 4.67
N ARG A 113 3.75 4.08 5.03
CA ARG A 113 3.98 3.29 6.24
C ARG A 113 3.19 1.97 6.27
N LEU A 114 3.12 1.30 5.12
CA LEU A 114 2.44 0.02 4.94
C LEU A 114 3.44 -1.14 4.84
N ALA A 115 2.99 -2.34 5.20
CA ALA A 115 3.72 -3.58 4.99
C ALA A 115 3.39 -4.15 3.60
N VAL A 116 4.32 -4.94 3.04
CA VAL A 116 4.21 -5.54 1.71
C VAL A 116 4.53 -7.03 1.80
N ALA A 117 3.67 -7.88 1.24
CA ALA A 117 3.93 -9.30 1.04
C ALA A 117 3.95 -9.62 -0.46
N TYR A 118 5.05 -10.19 -0.95
CA TYR A 118 5.24 -10.57 -2.36
C TYR A 118 4.63 -11.95 -2.62
N VAL A 119 3.31 -12.00 -2.81
CA VAL A 119 2.51 -13.24 -2.87
C VAL A 119 2.93 -14.17 -4.01
N SER A 120 3.32 -13.61 -5.17
CA SER A 120 3.78 -14.41 -6.31
C SER A 120 5.23 -14.88 -6.23
N ASP A 121 6.01 -14.43 -5.24
CA ASP A 121 7.38 -14.88 -4.99
C ASP A 121 7.40 -15.96 -3.89
N ASP A 122 8.34 -15.87 -2.95
CA ASP A 122 8.46 -16.77 -1.80
C ASP A 122 7.60 -16.34 -0.60
N GLY A 123 6.75 -15.32 -0.77
CA GLY A 123 5.93 -14.76 0.30
C GLY A 123 6.70 -13.87 1.27
N ALA A 124 7.88 -13.36 0.89
CA ALA A 124 8.63 -12.41 1.70
C ALA A 124 7.77 -11.22 2.12
N ILE A 125 7.85 -10.87 3.41
CA ILE A 125 7.17 -9.73 4.02
C ILE A 125 8.20 -8.64 4.30
N VAL A 126 7.92 -7.41 3.85
CA VAL A 126 8.71 -6.22 4.13
C VAL A 126 7.86 -5.25 4.93
N ARG A 127 8.37 -4.87 6.11
CA ARG A 127 7.71 -3.89 6.99
C ARG A 127 8.40 -2.53 6.94
N PRO A 128 7.67 -1.44 7.14
CA PRO A 128 8.25 -0.11 7.20
C PRO A 128 9.09 0.00 8.49
N PRO A 129 10.20 0.76 8.51
CA PRO A 129 11.12 0.82 9.66
C PRO A 129 10.40 1.37 10.89
N GLU A 130 10.65 0.84 12.08
CA GLU A 130 10.05 1.39 13.30
C GLU A 130 10.38 2.89 13.43
N GLN A 131 9.37 3.70 13.77
CA GLN A 131 9.61 5.11 14.04
C GLN A 131 10.50 5.18 15.29
N PRO A 132 11.62 5.93 15.29
CA PRO A 132 12.34 6.15 16.53
C PRO A 132 11.36 6.73 17.53
N VAL A 133 11.16 6.03 18.65
CA VAL A 133 10.40 6.55 19.78
C VAL A 133 11.07 7.86 20.16
N GLN A 134 10.48 9.00 19.79
CA GLN A 134 10.97 10.28 20.27
C GLN A 134 10.84 10.25 21.79
N PRO A 135 11.92 10.32 22.57
CA PRO A 135 11.78 10.45 24.00
C PRO A 135 10.99 11.73 24.27
N ALA A 136 9.85 11.58 24.95
CA ALA A 136 9.06 12.70 25.38
C ALA A 136 9.94 13.59 26.27
N SER A 137 10.20 14.81 25.80
CA SER A 137 10.81 15.92 26.55
C SER A 137 12.31 15.82 26.83
N SER A 138 13.08 16.68 26.14
CA SER A 138 14.02 17.58 26.82
C SER A 138 14.59 18.60 25.85
N LEU A 139 14.09 19.84 25.94
CA LEU A 139 14.81 21.14 25.86
C LEU A 139 13.87 22.22 25.33
N ARG A 140 13.05 22.79 26.21
CA ARG A 140 12.76 24.22 26.10
C ARG A 140 14.05 24.95 26.46
N VAL A 141 14.71 25.52 25.46
CA VAL A 141 15.81 26.47 25.71
C VAL A 141 15.15 27.81 26.01
N ASP A 142 14.92 28.08 27.29
CA ASP A 142 14.53 29.42 27.74
C ASP A 142 15.74 30.35 27.62
N TYR A 143 15.72 31.24 26.62
CA TYR A 143 16.72 32.29 26.45
C TYR A 143 16.47 33.39 27.49
N VAL A 144 17.14 33.32 28.64
CA VAL A 144 17.19 34.44 29.59
C VAL A 144 18.23 35.46 29.10
N VAL A 145 17.76 36.52 28.43
CA VAL A 145 18.59 37.70 28.15
C VAL A 145 18.76 38.51 29.44
N ARG A 146 19.94 38.39 30.07
CA ARG A 146 20.37 39.35 31.10
C ARG A 146 20.73 40.67 30.42
N ARG A 147 19.93 41.72 30.62
CA ARG A 147 20.39 43.10 30.38
C ARG A 147 21.12 43.59 31.62
N ALA A 148 22.40 43.88 31.43
CA ALA A 148 23.24 44.56 32.40
C ALA A 148 22.85 46.04 32.50
N THR A 149 22.95 46.55 33.71
CA THR A 149 22.81 47.93 34.17
C THR A 149 23.71 48.92 33.42
N ARG A 150 23.18 50.12 33.18
CA ARG A 150 23.86 51.39 33.40
C ARG A 150 22.84 52.48 33.71
#